data_AF-A0A536FE75-F1
#
_entry.id   AF-A0A536FE75-F1
#
_cell.length_a   1.000
_cell.length_b   1.000
_cell.length_c   1.000
_cell.angle_alpha   90.00
_cell.angle_beta   90.00
_cell.angle_gamma   90.00
#
_symmetry.space_group_name_H-M   'P 1'
#
loop_
_entity.id
_entity.type
_entity.pdbx_description
1 polymer ?
#
loop_
_entity_poly.entity_id
_entity_poly.type
_entity_poly.pdbx_seq_one_letter_code
_entity_poly.pdbx_strand_id
1 'polypeptide(L)'
;MDDISTPLVAVEWEDITAYSRTALPEDFEPYRLRKLTCGLLWKDTPEYVVVVGDYDITNEGRDYRHNDFHIIPRGVIRQITYLHDSGSLVALKAEAS
;
A
#
# COMPACT_ATOMS: atom_id res chain seq x y z
N MET A 1 6.61 19.26 -16.45
CA MET A 1 5.66 18.30 -15.86
C MET A 1 6.46 17.03 -15.77
N ASP A 2 7.08 16.83 -14.61
CA ASP A 2 7.98 15.69 -14.42
C ASP A 2 7.15 14.42 -14.52
N ASP A 3 7.55 13.57 -15.46
CA ASP A 3 6.90 12.31 -15.74
C ASP A 3 7.06 11.46 -14.48
N ILE A 4 5.98 11.30 -13.70
CA ILE A 4 5.97 10.41 -12.54
C ILE A 4 6.03 8.98 -13.10
N SER A 5 7.23 8.55 -13.48
CA SER A 5 7.54 7.21 -14.00
C SER A 5 7.41 6.12 -12.94
N THR A 6 7.13 6.50 -11.69
CA THR A 6 6.96 5.58 -10.57
C THR A 6 5.62 4.83 -10.72
N PRO A 7 5.63 3.49 -10.85
CA PRO A 7 4.41 2.74 -11.11
C PRO A 7 3.49 2.72 -9.88
N LEU A 8 2.18 2.78 -10.13
CA LEU A 8 1.16 2.55 -9.13
C LEU A 8 0.99 1.04 -8.92
N VAL A 9 0.89 0.59 -7.67
CA VAL A 9 0.75 -0.83 -7.33
C VAL A 9 -0.34 -1.05 -6.28
N ALA A 10 -0.91 -2.26 -6.28
CA ALA A 10 -1.66 -2.83 -5.17
C ALA A 10 -0.93 -4.07 -4.65
N VAL A 11 -0.52 -4.04 -3.38
CA VAL A 11 0.23 -5.10 -2.72
C VAL A 11 -0.68 -5.80 -1.71
N GLU A 12 -0.91 -7.08 -1.94
CA GLU A 12 -1.59 -7.96 -0.98
C GLU A 12 -0.54 -8.68 -0.13
N TRP A 13 -0.65 -8.58 1.19
CA TRP A 13 0.37 -9.08 2.11
C TRP A 13 -0.22 -9.47 3.47
N GLU A 14 0.54 -10.25 4.23
CA GLU A 14 0.18 -10.69 5.57
C GLU A 14 0.85 -9.80 6.63
N ASP A 15 0.06 -9.04 7.38
CA ASP A 15 0.59 -8.20 8.45
C ASP A 15 0.83 -9.00 9.73
N ILE A 16 1.99 -9.64 9.76
CA ILE A 16 2.48 -10.38 10.92
C ILE A 16 2.88 -9.46 12.10
N THR A 17 3.07 -8.15 11.86
CA THR A 17 3.54 -7.21 12.88
C THR A 17 2.44 -6.77 13.84
N ALA A 18 1.18 -6.83 13.39
CA ALA A 18 -0.01 -6.54 14.19
C ALA A 18 -0.12 -7.37 15.48
N TYR A 19 0.58 -8.50 15.58
CA TYR A 19 0.48 -9.43 16.70
C TYR A 19 1.74 -9.59 17.53
N SER A 20 2.78 -8.78 17.30
CA SER A 20 3.97 -8.78 18.17
C SER A 20 3.72 -8.27 19.60
N ARG A 21 2.52 -7.80 19.96
CA ARG A 21 2.25 -7.18 21.27
C ARG A 21 1.03 -7.65 22.06
N THR A 22 0.11 -8.41 21.49
CA THR A 22 -1.12 -8.82 22.22
C THR A 22 -1.61 -10.18 21.75
N ALA A 23 -1.81 -11.08 22.70
CA ALA A 23 -2.24 -12.46 22.52
C ALA A 23 -3.33 -12.59 21.43
N LEU A 24 -3.07 -13.45 20.44
CA LEU A 24 -4.07 -13.85 19.46
C LEU A 24 -5.22 -14.57 20.19
N PRO A 25 -6.47 -14.08 20.12
CA PRO A 25 -7.63 -14.77 20.69
C PRO A 25 -7.83 -16.16 20.07
N GLU A 26 -8.50 -17.07 20.79
CA GLU A 26 -8.79 -18.43 20.29
C GLU A 26 -9.75 -18.45 19.08
N ASP A 27 -10.54 -17.40 18.89
CA ASP A 27 -11.45 -17.20 17.75
C ASP A 27 -10.81 -16.40 16.60
N PHE A 28 -9.47 -16.34 16.55
CA PHE A 28 -8.78 -15.56 15.54
C PHE A 28 -8.86 -16.19 14.14
N GLU A 29 -9.46 -15.44 13.22
CA GLU A 29 -9.62 -15.82 11.83
C GLU A 29 -8.42 -15.40 10.96
N PRO A 30 -7.72 -16.33 10.26
CA PRO A 30 -6.49 -16.04 9.50
C PRO A 30 -6.63 -14.95 8.42
N TYR A 31 -7.82 -14.78 7.84
CA TYR A 31 -8.05 -13.74 6.83
C TYR A 31 -7.90 -12.32 7.40
N ARG A 32 -7.97 -12.14 8.73
CA ARG A 32 -7.72 -10.85 9.41
C ARG A 32 -6.28 -10.36 9.24
N LEU A 33 -5.35 -11.23 8.81
CA LEU A 33 -3.96 -10.86 8.54
C LEU A 33 -3.74 -10.31 7.14
N ARG A 34 -4.71 -10.50 6.22
CA ARG A 34 -4.55 -10.04 4.83
C ARG A 34 -4.81 -8.54 4.77
N LYS A 35 -3.78 -7.80 4.35
CA LYS A 35 -3.84 -6.37 4.04
C LYS A 35 -3.68 -6.14 2.56
N LEU A 36 -4.32 -5.10 2.07
CA LEU A 36 -4.13 -4.56 0.73
C LEU A 36 -3.63 -3.12 0.87
N THR A 37 -2.44 -2.86 0.35
CA THR A 37 -1.84 -1.52 0.33
C THR A 37 -1.69 -1.07 -1.12
N CYS A 38 -2.30 0.07 -1.46
CA CYS A 38 -2.20 0.67 -2.79
C CYS A 38 -1.39 1.96 -2.72
N GLY A 39 -0.62 2.26 -3.77
CA GLY A 39 0.17 3.48 -3.83
C GLY A 39 1.31 3.43 -4.85
N LEU A 40 2.18 4.44 -4.80
CA LEU A 40 3.36 4.49 -5.66
C LEU A 40 4.43 3.52 -5.17
N LEU A 41 4.98 2.69 -6.05
CA LEU A 41 6.10 1.81 -5.75
C LEU A 41 7.41 2.59 -5.72
N TRP A 42 7.77 3.09 -4.54
CA TRP A 42 8.93 3.96 -4.37
C TRP A 42 10.26 3.22 -4.32
N LYS A 43 10.27 2.03 -3.71
CA LYS A 43 11.43 1.14 -3.70
C LYS A 43 10.99 -0.29 -3.93
N ASP A 44 11.80 -1.00 -4.71
CA ASP A 44 11.66 -2.42 -4.93
C ASP A 44 13.01 -3.10 -4.75
N THR A 45 13.19 -3.84 -3.66
CA THR A 45 14.42 -4.59 -3.34
C THR A 45 14.13 -6.08 -3.22
N PRO A 46 15.17 -6.95 -3.23
CA PRO A 46 15.00 -8.37 -2.98
C PRO A 46 14.39 -8.69 -1.61
N GLU A 47 14.58 -7.83 -0.61
CA GLU A 47 14.16 -8.06 0.78
C GLU A 47 12.80 -7.42 1.09
N TYR A 48 12.50 -6.25 0.53
CA TYR A 48 11.27 -5.51 0.83
C TYR A 48 10.86 -4.60 -0.33
N VAL A 49 9.60 -4.17 -0.29
CA VAL A 49 9.07 -3.09 -1.13
C VAL A 49 8.62 -1.92 -0.27
N VAL A 50 8.62 -0.71 -0.84
CA VAL A 50 8.09 0.49 -0.20
C VAL A 50 6.97 1.06 -1.06
N VAL A 51 5.77 1.12 -0.48
CA VAL A 51 4.58 1.71 -1.12
C VAL A 51 4.22 3.01 -0.42
N VAL A 52 4.00 4.08 -1.20
CA VAL A 52 3.59 5.40 -0.69
C VAL A 52 2.11 5.60 -0.97
N GLY A 53 1.32 5.70 0.09
CA GLY A 53 -0.14 5.80 0.00
C GLY A 53 -0.65 7.24 -0.11
N ASP A 54 -0.15 8.13 0.74
CA ASP A 54 -0.56 9.54 0.83
C ASP A 54 0.58 10.46 0.37
N TYR A 55 0.94 10.40 -0.92
CA TYR A 55 1.99 11.26 -1.47
C TYR A 55 1.37 12.55 -2.02
N ASP A 56 1.52 13.66 -1.29
CA ASP A 56 1.16 14.98 -1.82
C ASP A 56 2.22 15.45 -2.83
N ILE A 57 1.94 15.17 -4.12
CA ILE A 57 2.76 15.59 -5.25
C ILE A 57 2.90 17.12 -5.36
N THR A 58 2.02 17.90 -4.73
CA THR A 58 2.04 19.37 -4.80
C THR A 58 2.96 20.00 -3.75
N ASN A 59 3.49 19.20 -2.83
CA ASN A 59 4.26 19.67 -1.67
C ASN A 59 5.78 19.75 -1.92
N GLU A 60 6.19 20.13 -3.13
CA GLU A 60 7.61 20.29 -3.49
C GLU A 60 8.33 21.25 -2.52
N GLY A 61 9.29 20.74 -1.76
CA GLY A 61 10.22 21.54 -0.95
C GLY A 61 9.76 21.89 0.47
N ARG A 62 8.63 21.38 0.97
CA ARG A 62 8.33 21.39 2.40
C ARG A 62 8.45 19.97 2.93
N ASP A 63 9.15 19.81 4.05
CA ASP A 63 9.50 18.52 4.64
C ASP A 63 8.37 17.48 4.46
N TYR A 64 8.72 16.29 3.97
CA TYR A 64 7.87 15.13 3.65
C TYR A 64 7.12 14.53 4.86
N ARG A 65 6.71 15.36 5.83
CA ARG A 65 6.18 15.01 7.16
C ARG A 65 4.78 14.37 7.12
N HIS A 66 4.15 14.27 5.94
CA HIS A 66 2.79 13.77 5.78
C HIS A 66 2.66 12.59 4.81
N ASN A 67 3.78 12.06 4.31
CA ASN A 67 3.71 10.90 3.42
C ASN A 67 3.67 9.60 4.23
N ASP A 68 2.59 8.84 4.06
CA ASP A 68 2.47 7.51 4.66
C ASP A 68 3.20 6.46 3.81
N PHE A 69 4.30 5.94 4.36
CA PHE A 69 5.11 4.88 3.75
C PHE A 69 4.81 3.52 4.39
N HIS A 70 4.57 2.51 3.55
CA HIS A 70 4.49 1.12 3.97
C HIS A 70 5.74 0.38 3.50
N ILE A 71 6.55 -0.10 4.45
CA ILE A 71 7.68 -1.00 4.17
C ILE A 71 7.17 -2.42 4.36
N ILE A 72 7.11 -3.20 3.29
CA ILE A 72 6.51 -4.54 3.28
C ILE A 72 7.60 -5.57 2.94
N PRO A 73 7.97 -6.47 3.88
CA PRO A 73 8.94 -7.53 3.60
C PRO A 73 8.45 -8.48 2.50
N ARG A 74 9.31 -8.88 1.56
CA ARG A 74 8.90 -9.76 0.44
C ARG A 74 8.35 -11.10 0.90
N GLY A 75 8.85 -11.64 2.00
CA GLY A 75 8.41 -12.93 2.54
C GLY A 75 6.94 -12.98 3.00
N VAL A 76 6.31 -11.81 3.21
CA VAL A 76 4.89 -11.72 3.59
C VAL A 76 3.99 -11.24 2.46
N ILE A 77 4.56 -10.95 1.29
CA ILE A 77 3.79 -10.51 0.12
C ILE A 77 3.19 -11.73 -0.55
N ARG A 78 1.86 -11.70 -0.71
CA ARG A 78 1.12 -12.73 -1.44
C ARG A 78 1.03 -12.40 -2.91
N GLN A 79 0.82 -11.12 -3.24
CA GLN A 79 0.70 -10.65 -4.61
C GLN A 79 1.08 -9.17 -4.74
N ILE A 80 1.77 -8.82 -5.83
CA ILE A 80 1.95 -7.43 -6.27
C ILE A 80 1.26 -7.29 -7.62
N THR A 81 0.34 -6.33 -7.71
CA THR A 81 -0.36 -5.99 -8.95
C THR A 81 0.08 -4.60 -9.38
N TYR A 82 0.68 -4.49 -10.57
CA TYR A 82 0.99 -3.21 -11.18
C TYR A 82 -0.30 -2.64 -11.80
N LEU A 83 -0.71 -1.49 -11.29
CA LEU A 83 -1.90 -0.77 -11.73
C LEU A 83 -1.51 0.07 -12.94
N HIS A 84 -1.53 -0.56 -14.12
CA HIS A 84 -1.43 0.16 -15.38
C HIS A 84 -2.78 0.80 -15.71
N ASP A 85 -2.71 1.92 -16.45
CA ASP A 85 -3.81 2.76 -16.92
C ASP A 85 -5.10 1.96 -17.19
N SER A 86 -5.98 1.89 -16.20
CA SER A 86 -7.36 1.46 -16.40
C SER A 86 -8.06 2.72 -16.85
N GLY A 87 -8.31 2.82 -18.16
CA GLY A 87 -8.78 4.05 -18.79
C GLY A 87 -9.89 4.75 -18.02
N SER A 88 -9.92 6.09 -18.09
CA SER A 88 -10.95 6.97 -17.51
C SER A 88 -11.28 6.64 -16.05
N LEU A 89 -10.62 7.31 -15.10
CA LEU A 89 -11.07 7.45 -13.70
C LEU A 89 -12.60 7.53 -13.61
N VAL A 90 -13.24 6.47 -13.11
CA VAL A 90 -14.67 6.48 -12.77
C VAL A 90 -14.79 6.64 -11.27
N ALA A 91 -15.24 7.82 -10.83
CA ALA A 91 -15.62 8.02 -9.44
C ALA A 91 -16.76 7.04 -9.09
N LEU A 92 -16.53 6.20 -8.07
CA LEU A 92 -17.60 5.38 -7.50
C LEU A 92 -18.62 6.33 -6.86
N LYS A 93 -19.78 6.49 -7.49
CA LYS A 93 -20.93 7.12 -6.83
C LYS A 93 -21.37 6.17 -5.73
N ALA A 94 -21.06 6.52 -4.48
CA ALA A 94 -21.71 5.89 -3.34
C ALA A 94 -23.19 6.27 -3.38
N GLU A 95 -24.06 5.32 -3.70
CA GLU A 95 -25.49 5.48 -3.43
C GLU A 95 -25.68 5.31 -1.92
N ALA A 96 -25.86 6.43 -1.23
CA ALA A 96 -26.31 6.42 0.15
C ALA A 96 -27.72 5.81 0.18
N SER A 97 -27.86 4.67 0.86
CA SER A 97 -29.15 4.07 1.21
C SER A 97 -29.75 4.75 2.44
#